data_AF-A0A0F7Q118-F1
#
_entry.id   AF-A0A0F7Q118-F1
#
_cell.length_a   1.000
_cell.length_b   1.000
_cell.length_c   1.000
_cell.angle_alpha   90.00
_cell.angle_beta   90.00
_cell.angle_gamma   90.00
#
_symmetry.space_group_name_H-M   'P 1'
#
loop_
_entity.id
_entity.type
_entity.pdbx_description
1 polymer ?
#
loop_
_entity_poly.entity_id
_entity_poly.type
_entity_poly.pdbx_seq_one_letter_code
_entity_poly.pdbx_strand_id
1 'polypeptide(L)'
;LEHGVIPPQANYEFPNPDLRLEERGLRVPTQLERRTLRRISVNSFGYGGTNAHVVVDAAADAFCALSGLGRHISTQRIFFISAASEKACQRICAGLAKYLAKRAASQK
;
A
#
# COMPACT_ATOMS: atom_id res chain seq x y z
N LEU A 1 -0.58 1.64 4.26
CA LEU A 1 -1.71 1.28 5.14
C LEU A 1 -1.93 -0.23 5.17
N GLU A 2 -2.07 -0.88 4.01
CA GLU A 2 -2.26 -2.33 3.88
C GLU A 2 -1.27 -3.19 4.70
N HIS A 3 0.03 -2.92 4.60
CA HIS A 3 1.05 -3.68 5.34
C HIS A 3 1.25 -3.23 6.81
N GLY A 4 0.58 -2.17 7.27
CA GLY A 4 0.75 -1.67 8.64
C GLY A 4 2.18 -1.27 9.03
N VAL A 5 2.97 -0.78 8.06
CA VAL A 5 4.36 -0.35 8.29
C VAL A 5 4.60 1.08 7.84
N ILE A 6 5.49 1.77 8.56
CA ILE A 6 6.08 3.04 8.18
C ILE A 6 7.54 2.74 7.79
N PRO A 7 7.94 2.93 6.51
CA PRO A 7 9.32 2.73 6.10
C PRO A 7 10.22 3.85 6.66
N PRO A 8 11.53 3.59 6.78
CA PRO A 8 12.49 4.63 7.13
C PRO A 8 12.57 5.68 6.02
N GLN A 9 12.74 6.95 6.40
CA GLN A 9 13.01 8.03 5.48
C GLN A 9 14.44 7.92 4.96
N ALA A 10 14.58 7.86 3.64
CA ALA A 10 15.89 7.81 2.99
C ALA A 10 16.63 9.14 3.15
N ASN A 11 17.96 9.09 3.22
CA ASN A 11 18.86 10.25 3.28
C ASN A 11 18.57 11.22 4.44
N TYR A 12 18.12 10.70 5.58
CA TYR A 12 17.84 11.48 6.78
C TYR A 12 18.74 11.02 7.93
N GLU A 13 19.76 11.81 8.24
CA GLU A 13 20.72 11.54 9.33
C GLU A 13 20.48 12.46 10.52
N PHE A 14 20.55 13.78 10.29
CA PHE A 14 20.39 14.80 11.32
C PHE A 14 19.18 15.71 11.01
N PRO A 15 18.30 15.98 11.98
CA PRO A 15 17.20 16.94 11.80
C PRO A 15 17.74 18.35 11.56
N ASN A 16 17.10 19.12 10.68
CA ASN A 16 17.33 20.56 10.63
C ASN A 16 16.82 21.20 11.95
N PRO A 17 17.70 21.85 12.75
CA PRO A 17 17.33 22.45 14.03
C PRO A 17 16.18 23.47 13.92
N ASP A 18 16.10 24.21 12.80
CA ASP A 18 15.08 25.25 12.59
C ASP A 18 13.65 24.68 12.56
N LEU A 19 13.51 23.40 12.23
CA LEU A 19 12.21 22.72 12.19
C LEU A 19 11.63 22.50 13.59
N ARG A 20 12.48 22.40 14.63
CA ARG A 20 12.06 22.16 16.03
C ARG A 20 11.07 21.01 16.15
N LEU A 21 11.43 19.86 15.58
CA LEU A 21 10.52 18.71 15.45
C LEU A 21 9.99 18.20 16.79
N GLU A 22 10.86 18.10 17.80
CA GLU A 22 10.49 17.60 19.14
C GLU A 22 9.47 18.51 19.83
N GLU A 23 9.69 19.83 19.81
CA GLU A 23 8.76 20.82 20.35
C GLU A 23 7.37 20.76 19.68
N ARG A 24 7.34 20.35 18.41
CA ARG A 24 6.11 20.20 17.62
C ARG A 24 5.49 18.80 17.74
N GLY A 25 6.07 17.90 18.54
CA GLY A 25 5.61 16.52 18.67
C GLY A 25 5.74 15.71 17.37
N LEU A 26 6.63 16.11 16.47
CA LEU A 26 6.88 15.44 15.19
C LEU A 26 8.15 14.59 15.26
N ARG A 27 8.12 13.42 14.62
CA ARG A 27 9.27 12.53 14.50
C ARG A 27 9.36 11.96 13.09
N VAL A 28 10.56 11.99 12.52
CA VAL A 28 10.84 11.36 11.23
C VAL A 28 11.27 9.90 11.49
N PRO A 29 10.67 8.91 10.82
CA PRO A 29 11.03 7.50 10.99
C PRO A 29 12.42 7.25 10.37
N THR A 30 13.39 6.80 11.17
CA THR A 30 14.74 6.41 10.73
C THR A 30 14.90 4.91 10.56
N GLN A 31 13.93 4.13 11.04
CA GLN A 31 13.90 2.67 10.95
C GLN A 31 12.52 2.20 10.50
N LEU A 32 12.40 0.93 10.10
CA LEU A 32 11.09 0.35 9.77
C LEU A 32 10.27 0.18 11.04
N GLU A 33 9.09 0.78 11.07
CA GLU A 33 8.20 0.73 12.22
C GLU A 33 6.89 0.02 11.87
N ARG A 34 6.49 -0.93 12.70
CA ARG A 34 5.17 -1.57 12.60
C ARG A 34 4.17 -0.78 13.42
N ARG A 35 3.11 -0.28 12.77
CA ARG A 35 2.04 0.46 13.44
C ARG A 35 0.72 0.17 12.74
N THR A 36 -0.32 -0.07 13.51
CA THR A 36 -1.69 -0.19 12.97
C THR A 36 -2.17 1.20 12.55
N LEU A 37 -1.74 1.63 11.36
CA LEU A 37 -2.07 2.91 10.77
C LEU A 37 -3.53 2.88 10.31
N ARG A 38 -4.37 3.71 10.94
CA ARG A 38 -5.77 3.89 10.52
C ARG A 38 -5.94 5.02 9.53
N ARG A 39 -5.14 6.08 9.68
CA ARG A 39 -5.21 7.31 8.88
C ARG A 39 -3.82 7.88 8.63
N ILE A 40 -3.60 8.40 7.43
CA ILE A 40 -2.42 9.19 7.07
C ILE A 40 -2.84 10.45 6.32
N SER A 41 -1.94 11.42 6.29
CA SER A 41 -2.08 12.64 5.50
C SER A 41 -0.97 12.70 4.46
N VAL A 42 -1.30 13.14 3.25
CA VAL A 42 -0.38 13.39 2.15
C VAL A 42 -0.50 14.86 1.77
N ASN A 43 0.64 15.53 1.68
CA ASN A 43 0.71 16.94 1.30
C ASN A 43 1.61 17.11 0.08
N SER A 44 1.24 18.01 -0.82
CA SER A 44 2.02 18.40 -1.99
C SER A 44 1.95 19.92 -2.17
N PHE A 45 3.12 20.56 -2.21
CA PHE A 45 3.26 21.99 -2.43
C PHE A 45 3.91 22.24 -3.79
N GLY A 46 3.17 22.86 -4.71
CA GLY A 46 3.65 23.16 -6.06
C GLY A 46 4.37 24.51 -6.13
N TYR A 47 5.43 24.60 -6.94
CA TYR A 47 6.21 25.83 -7.11
C TYR A 47 5.36 27.04 -7.56
N GLY A 48 4.34 26.82 -8.41
CA GLY A 48 3.40 27.85 -8.85
C GLY A 48 2.39 28.30 -7.78
N GLY A 49 2.52 27.83 -6.54
CA GLY A 49 1.64 28.19 -5.41
C GLY A 49 0.40 27.30 -5.27
N THR A 50 0.16 26.36 -6.18
CA THR A 50 -0.93 25.38 -6.05
C THR A 50 -0.56 24.29 -5.06
N ASN A 51 -1.40 24.09 -4.06
CA ASN A 51 -1.18 23.11 -2.99
C ASN A 51 -2.33 22.11 -2.93
N ALA A 52 -2.02 20.88 -2.53
CA ALA A 52 -3.00 19.82 -2.35
C ALA A 52 -2.74 19.07 -1.04
N HIS A 53 -3.82 18.72 -0.34
CA HIS A 53 -3.78 17.95 0.89
C HIS A 53 -4.86 16.87 0.86
N VAL A 54 -4.47 15.64 1.18
CA VAL A 54 -5.37 14.48 1.17
C VAL A 54 -5.21 13.70 2.46
N VAL A 55 -6.34 13.31 3.04
CA VAL A 55 -6.40 12.41 4.19
C VAL A 55 -6.88 11.05 3.71
N VAL A 56 -6.15 9.98 4.05
CA VAL A 56 -6.41 8.61 3.59
C VAL A 56 -6.63 7.70 4.77
N ASP A 57 -7.76 7.00 4.77
CA ASP A 57 -8.10 5.96 5.75
C ASP A 57 -7.80 4.55 5.25
N ALA A 58 -7.59 3.62 6.19
CA ALA A 58 -7.36 2.22 5.89
C ALA A 58 -8.64 1.56 5.37
N ALA A 59 -8.53 0.85 4.24
CA ALA A 59 -9.68 0.21 3.61
C ALA A 59 -10.34 -0.87 4.48
N ALA A 60 -9.62 -1.51 5.41
CA ALA A 60 -10.18 -2.52 6.30
C ALA A 60 -11.39 -1.99 7.11
N ASP A 61 -11.35 -0.70 7.48
CA ASP A 61 -12.45 -0.05 8.21
C ASP A 61 -13.72 0.06 7.33
N ALA A 62 -13.56 0.16 6.01
CA ALA A 62 -14.67 0.16 5.05
C ALA A 62 -15.12 -1.26 4.65
N PHE A 63 -14.19 -2.21 4.50
CA PHE A 63 -14.49 -3.56 4.03
C PHE A 63 -15.05 -4.50 5.11
N CYS A 64 -14.76 -4.29 6.39
CA CYS A 64 -15.42 -5.02 7.49
C CYS A 64 -16.94 -4.88 7.44
N ALA A 65 -17.47 -3.74 6.98
CA ALA A 65 -18.90 -3.53 6.82
C ALA A 65 -19.53 -4.37 5.67
N LEU A 66 -18.72 -4.82 4.71
CA LEU A 66 -19.17 -5.52 3.50
C LEU A 66 -18.87 -7.02 3.49
N SER A 67 -18.04 -7.52 4.42
CA SER A 67 -17.51 -8.88 4.39
C SER A 67 -18.50 -9.97 4.81
N GLY A 68 -19.71 -9.58 5.22
CA GLY A 68 -20.78 -10.53 5.58
C GLY A 68 -21.45 -11.24 4.39
N LEU A 69 -21.20 -10.82 3.14
CA LEU A 69 -22.06 -11.20 2.00
C LEU A 69 -21.54 -12.29 1.04
N GLY A 70 -20.39 -12.91 1.26
CA GLY A 70 -19.75 -13.68 0.17
C GLY A 70 -18.90 -14.87 0.57
N ARG A 71 -19.44 -15.82 1.31
CA ARG A 71 -18.87 -17.17 1.38
C ARG A 71 -19.35 -17.96 0.17
N HIS A 72 -18.52 -18.09 -0.88
CA HIS A 72 -18.82 -18.99 -1.99
C HIS A 72 -17.81 -20.11 -2.15
N ILE A 73 -18.39 -21.31 -2.18
CA ILE A 73 -17.86 -22.67 -2.29
C ILE A 73 -17.55 -22.97 -3.76
N SER A 74 -16.31 -23.38 -4.05
CA SER A 74 -15.86 -24.32 -5.12
C SER A 74 -14.33 -24.18 -5.33
N THR A 75 -13.64 -25.31 -5.42
CA THR A 75 -12.16 -25.44 -5.51
C THR A 75 -11.60 -25.27 -6.92
N GLN A 76 -12.45 -25.21 -7.96
CA GLN A 76 -12.03 -25.02 -9.35
C GLN A 76 -12.61 -23.72 -9.92
N ARG A 77 -11.74 -22.89 -10.49
CA ARG A 77 -12.09 -21.60 -11.11
C ARG A 77 -11.45 -21.50 -12.49
N ILE A 78 -12.21 -20.96 -13.44
CA ILE A 78 -11.72 -20.66 -14.80
C ILE A 78 -11.13 -19.25 -14.79
N PHE A 79 -9.93 -19.10 -15.35
CA PHE A 79 -9.25 -17.82 -15.52
C PHE A 79 -9.28 -17.43 -17.00
N PHE A 80 -10.03 -16.39 -17.34
CA PHE A 80 -10.02 -15.81 -18.67
C PHE A 80 -8.87 -14.81 -18.78
N ILE A 81 -8.02 -14.97 -19.79
CA ILE A 81 -6.89 -14.08 -20.06
C ILE A 81 -6.98 -13.65 -21.52
N SER A 82 -6.90 -12.34 -21.74
CA SER A 82 -6.84 -11.75 -23.07
C SER A 82 -5.76 -10.68 -23.11
N ALA A 83 -5.19 -10.46 -24.29
CA ALA A 83 -4.19 -9.42 -24.52
C ALA A 83 -4.16 -9.02 -26.00
N ALA A 84 -3.64 -7.83 -26.28
CA ALA A 84 -3.55 -7.28 -27.64
C ALA A 84 -2.52 -7.98 -28.55
N SER A 85 -1.66 -8.84 -27.99
CA SER A 85 -0.71 -9.65 -28.75
C SER A 85 -0.40 -10.95 -28.02
N GLU A 86 0.08 -11.95 -28.76
CA GLU A 86 0.48 -13.25 -28.21
C GLU A 86 1.55 -13.09 -27.11
N LYS A 87 2.59 -12.29 -27.37
CA LYS A 87 3.65 -12.01 -26.40
C LYS A 87 3.11 -11.35 -25.12
N ALA A 88 2.12 -10.46 -25.24
CA ALA A 88 1.47 -9.85 -24.08
C ALA A 88 0.64 -10.88 -23.29
N CYS A 89 -0.08 -11.77 -23.99
CA CYS A 89 -0.85 -12.85 -23.35
C CYS A 89 0.09 -13.77 -22.55
N GLN A 90 1.18 -14.22 -23.17
CA GLN A 90 2.19 -15.06 -22.51
C GLN A 90 2.77 -14.39 -21.25
N ARG A 91 3.04 -13.08 -21.30
CA ARG A 91 3.51 -12.30 -20.13
C ARG A 91 2.47 -12.24 -19.00
N ILE A 92 1.20 -12.03 -19.33
CA ILE A 92 0.12 -11.99 -18.32
C ILE A 92 -0.06 -13.37 -17.70
N CYS A 93 -0.07 -14.44 -18.51
CA CYS A 93 -0.14 -15.82 -18.02
C CYS A 93 1.02 -16.14 -17.05
N ALA A 94 2.25 -15.82 -17.43
CA ALA A 94 3.43 -16.03 -16.59
C ALA A 94 3.39 -15.21 -15.29
N GLY A 95 2.96 -13.94 -15.39
CA GLY A 95 2.80 -13.07 -14.22
C GLY A 95 1.74 -13.57 -13.25
N LEU A 96 0.59 -14.02 -13.76
CA LEU A 96 -0.48 -14.60 -12.96
C LEU A 96 -0.03 -15.90 -12.28
N ALA A 97 0.61 -16.80 -13.01
CA ALA A 97 1.15 -18.05 -12.45
C ALA A 97 2.14 -17.76 -11.30
N LYS A 98 3.05 -16.79 -11.50
CA LYS A 98 4.00 -16.37 -10.46
C LYS A 98 3.31 -15.76 -9.24
N TYR A 99 2.30 -14.93 -9.46
CA TYR A 99 1.51 -14.33 -8.38
C TYR A 99 0.78 -15.39 -7.54
N LEU A 100 0.10 -16.32 -8.20
CA LEU A 100 -0.63 -17.41 -7.54
C LEU A 100 0.31 -18.32 -6.74
N ALA A 101 1.47 -18.67 -7.30
CA ALA A 101 2.48 -19.46 -6.59
C ALA A 101 2.99 -18.73 -5.34
N LYS A 102 3.26 -17.41 -5.43
CA LYS A 102 3.70 -16.60 -4.29
C LYS A 102 2.63 -16.52 -3.19
N ARG A 103 1.35 -16.35 -3.56
CA ARG A 103 0.26 -16.29 -2.57
C ARG A 103 -0.03 -17.64 -1.92
N ALA A 104 0.04 -18.75 -2.68
CA ALA A 104 -0.10 -20.08 -2.11
C ALA A 104 0.99 -20.39 -1.07
N ALA A 105 2.22 -19.94 -1.30
CA ALA A 105 3.33 -20.09 -0.35
C ALA A 105 3.19 -19.21 0.90
N SER A 106 2.57 -18.03 0.78
CA SER A 106 2.40 -17.07 1.89
C SER A 106 1.18 -17.35 2.78
N GLN A 107 0.34 -18.33 2.44
CA GLN A 107 -0.84 -18.78 3.21
C GLN A 107 -0.58 -20.05 4.05
N LYS A 108 0.61 -20.65 3.95
CA LYS A 108 1.11 -21.66 4.89
C LYS A 108 1.87 -20.98 6.01
#